data_AF-A0A1F3B2Y4-F1
#
_entry.id   AF-A0A1F3B2Y4-F1
#
_cell.length_a   1.000
_cell.length_b   1.000
_cell.length_c   1.000
_cell.angle_alpha   90.00
_cell.angle_beta   90.00
_cell.angle_gamma   90.00
#
_symmetry.space_group_name_H-M   'P 1'
#
loop_
_entity.id
_entity.type
_entity.pdbx_description
1 polymer ?
#
loop_
_entity_poly.entity_id
_entity_poly.type
_entity_poly.pdbx_seq_one_letter_code
_entity_poly.pdbx_strand_id
1 'polypeptide(L)'
;MDDAGQTQLKRRTFLKVVTAAPVLGAVAALASPLLRLLKPNVPKLGLLSPVTNDVPKGEVTIAATLAELQNPWDYKYFVFTQRYPQYTPDGFKAANVPGVVVRLPYKIRLPFTWAQMIGKEPVVTESDIIVFSRICPHLGCIYNYVPNWREVTAGYGGYTPPESRQHALLACPCHLSIYDPA
;
A
#
# COMPACT_ATOMS: atom_id res chain seq x y z
N MET A 1 39.52 -30.21 32.62
CA MET A 1 38.17 -29.82 32.19
C MET A 1 38.39 -28.94 30.99
N ASP A 2 38.06 -29.42 29.80
CA ASP A 2 37.83 -28.67 28.56
C ASP A 2 37.87 -29.66 27.39
N ASP A 3 36.85 -30.50 27.31
CA ASP A 3 36.58 -31.30 26.12
C ASP A 3 35.52 -30.55 25.30
N ALA A 4 35.96 -29.46 24.68
CA ALA A 4 35.18 -28.75 23.68
C ALA A 4 35.16 -29.63 22.42
N GLY A 5 34.19 -30.53 22.37
CA GLY A 5 34.01 -31.52 21.30
C GLY A 5 34.04 -30.88 19.91
N GLN A 6 35.20 -30.98 19.26
CA GLN A 6 35.34 -30.72 17.83
C GLN A 6 34.54 -31.80 17.09
N THR A 7 33.40 -31.39 16.55
CA THR A 7 32.53 -32.27 15.75
C THR A 7 33.25 -32.56 14.42
N GLN A 8 34.11 -33.58 14.40
CA GLN A 8 34.73 -34.04 13.15
C GLN A 8 33.63 -34.49 12.19
N LEU A 9 33.46 -33.75 11.10
CA LEU A 9 32.53 -34.08 10.02
C LEU A 9 32.81 -35.52 9.53
N LYS A 10 31.86 -36.44 9.77
CA LYS A 10 31.96 -37.83 9.29
C LYS A 10 32.19 -37.82 7.77
N ARG A 11 33.19 -38.57 7.27
CA ARG A 11 33.53 -38.67 5.83
C ARG A 11 32.32 -38.87 4.91
N ARG A 12 31.33 -39.65 5.35
CA ARG A 12 30.06 -39.87 4.64
C ARG A 12 29.24 -38.59 4.48
N THR A 13 29.19 -37.75 5.51
CA THR A 13 28.52 -36.44 5.45
C THR A 13 29.25 -35.51 4.51
N PHE A 14 30.59 -35.49 4.55
CA PHE A 14 31.40 -34.71 3.62
C PHE A 14 31.13 -35.10 2.16
N LEU A 15 31.18 -36.39 1.85
CA LEU A 15 30.91 -36.89 0.49
C LEU A 15 29.50 -36.54 0.01
N LYS A 16 28.49 -36.63 0.90
CA LYS A 16 27.10 -36.23 0.56
C LYS A 16 26.98 -34.74 0.26
N VAL A 17 27.68 -33.87 0.99
CA VAL A 17 27.66 -32.42 0.74
C VAL A 17 28.34 -32.09 -0.57
N VAL A 18 29.52 -32.68 -0.83
CA VAL A 18 30.28 -32.45 -2.07
C VAL A 18 29.50 -32.91 -3.30
N THR A 19 28.78 -34.04 -3.22
CA THR A 19 27.96 -34.51 -4.35
C THR A 19 26.63 -33.77 -4.49
N ALA A 20 26.04 -33.28 -3.40
CA ALA A 20 24.81 -32.50 -3.44
C ALA A 20 25.03 -31.05 -3.92
N ALA A 21 26.20 -30.46 -3.66
CA ALA A 21 26.46 -29.06 -3.96
C ALA A 21 26.31 -28.70 -5.46
N PRO A 22 26.83 -29.48 -6.44
CA PRO A 22 26.61 -29.21 -7.86
C PRO A 22 25.13 -29.30 -8.26
N VAL A 23 24.40 -30.27 -7.72
CA VAL A 23 22.96 -30.46 -8.00
C VAL A 23 22.16 -29.28 -7.48
N LEU A 24 22.41 -28.86 -6.23
CA LEU A 24 21.78 -27.68 -5.64
C LEU A 24 22.14 -26.40 -6.42
N GLY A 25 23.38 -26.26 -6.87
CA GLY A 25 23.82 -25.17 -7.73
C GLY A 25 23.07 -25.13 -9.07
N ALA A 26 22.90 -26.27 -9.73
CA ALA A 26 22.15 -26.38 -10.98
C ALA A 26 20.66 -26.04 -10.80
N VAL A 27 20.04 -26.53 -9.72
CA VAL A 27 18.64 -26.20 -9.40
C VAL A 27 18.48 -24.70 -9.15
N ALA A 28 19.37 -24.08 -8.37
CA ALA A 28 19.33 -22.64 -8.12
C ALA A 28 19.54 -21.82 -9.42
N ALA A 29 20.44 -22.27 -10.29
CA ALA A 29 20.71 -21.64 -11.59
C ALA A 29 19.51 -21.71 -12.54
N LEU A 30 18.70 -22.78 -12.49
CA LEU A 30 17.48 -22.93 -13.29
C LEU A 30 16.25 -22.26 -12.66
N ALA A 31 16.15 -22.21 -11.33
CA ALA A 31 15.05 -21.56 -10.63
C ALA A 31 15.02 -20.04 -10.88
N SER A 32 16.19 -19.42 -10.94
CA SER A 32 16.34 -17.97 -11.17
C SER A 32 15.75 -17.45 -12.49
N PRO A 33 16.03 -18.03 -13.68
CA PRO A 33 15.39 -17.63 -14.93
C PRO A 33 13.91 -18.01 -14.99
N LEU A 34 13.51 -19.17 -14.42
CA LEU A 34 12.10 -19.56 -14.38
C LEU A 34 11.25 -18.58 -13.54
N LEU A 35 11.77 -18.15 -12.39
CA LEU A 35 11.10 -17.13 -11.57
C LEU A 35 11.05 -15.77 -12.26
N ARG A 36 12.06 -15.43 -13.06
CA ARG A 36 12.05 -14.21 -13.88
C ARG A 36 11.09 -14.29 -15.07
N LEU A 37 10.82 -15.48 -15.59
CA LEU A 37 9.74 -15.69 -16.57
C LEU A 37 8.37 -15.41 -15.95
N LEU A 38 8.12 -15.93 -14.73
CA LEU A 38 6.86 -15.72 -14.01
C LEU A 38 6.74 -14.31 -13.43
N LYS A 39 7.86 -13.72 -13.02
CA LYS A 39 7.97 -12.41 -12.37
C LYS A 39 9.22 -11.67 -12.86
N PRO A 40 9.13 -10.92 -13.96
CA PRO A 40 10.26 -10.21 -14.56
C PRO A 40 10.98 -9.23 -13.63
N ASN A 41 10.28 -8.70 -12.63
CA ASN A 41 10.81 -7.69 -11.70
C ASN A 41 11.69 -8.27 -10.57
N VAL A 42 11.85 -9.59 -10.49
CA VAL A 42 12.75 -10.23 -9.51
C VAL A 42 14.21 -10.09 -9.95
N PRO A 43 15.10 -9.53 -9.11
CA PRO A 43 16.51 -9.39 -9.44
C PRO A 43 17.18 -10.76 -9.56
N LYS A 44 18.31 -10.83 -10.28
CA LYS A 44 19.11 -12.06 -10.40
C LYS A 44 19.45 -12.59 -9.01
N LEU A 45 19.12 -13.86 -8.75
CA LEU A 45 19.34 -14.55 -7.46
C LEU A 45 18.51 -13.99 -6.28
N GLY A 46 17.54 -13.11 -6.52
CA GLY A 46 16.61 -12.57 -5.51
C GLY A 46 15.50 -13.54 -5.07
N LEU A 47 15.85 -14.82 -4.91
CA LEU A 47 14.90 -15.92 -4.64
C LEU A 47 14.20 -15.79 -3.28
N LEU A 48 14.88 -15.19 -2.30
CA LEU A 48 14.41 -15.12 -0.91
C LEU A 48 13.56 -13.87 -0.60
N SER A 49 13.61 -12.86 -1.48
CA SER A 49 12.90 -11.60 -1.28
C SER A 49 12.29 -11.07 -2.58
N PRO A 50 11.38 -11.83 -3.22
CA PRO A 50 10.91 -11.52 -4.58
C PRO A 50 10.01 -10.28 -4.67
N VAL A 51 9.56 -9.72 -3.54
CA VAL A 51 8.62 -8.58 -3.46
C VAL A 51 9.27 -7.26 -3.04
N THR A 52 10.55 -7.28 -2.63
CA THR A 52 11.22 -6.08 -2.08
C THR A 52 11.27 -4.92 -3.07
N ASN A 53 11.28 -5.21 -4.36
CA ASN A 53 11.32 -4.19 -5.41
C ASN A 53 9.93 -3.77 -5.92
N ASP A 54 8.85 -4.30 -5.35
CA ASP A 54 7.48 -4.03 -5.80
C ASP A 54 6.86 -2.78 -5.14
N VAL A 55 7.68 -1.82 -4.72
CA VAL A 55 7.18 -0.61 -4.09
C VAL A 55 6.62 0.32 -5.18
N PRO A 56 5.35 0.74 -5.08
CA PRO A 56 4.78 1.65 -6.04
C PRO A 56 5.51 3.00 -6.01
N LYS A 57 5.75 3.58 -7.18
CA LYS A 57 6.38 4.90 -7.33
C LYS A 57 5.33 5.91 -7.75
N GLY A 58 5.22 7.02 -7.04
CA GLY A 58 4.32 8.13 -7.37
C GLY A 58 5.09 9.37 -7.81
N GLU A 59 4.41 10.25 -8.54
CA GLU A 59 4.92 11.58 -8.87
C GLU A 59 4.35 12.62 -7.90
N VAL A 60 5.13 13.67 -7.63
CA VAL A 60 4.65 14.79 -6.79
C VAL A 60 3.52 15.48 -7.51
N THR A 61 2.35 15.55 -6.89
CA THR A 61 1.15 16.16 -7.45
C THR A 61 0.57 17.18 -6.48
N ILE A 62 0.13 18.32 -7.01
CA ILE A 62 -0.58 19.34 -6.23
C ILE A 62 -2.02 18.85 -6.02
N ALA A 63 -2.35 18.51 -4.78
CA ALA A 63 -3.68 17.98 -4.44
C ALA A 63 -4.73 19.09 -4.30
N ALA A 64 -4.41 20.16 -3.55
CA ALA A 64 -5.27 21.32 -3.36
C ALA A 64 -4.45 22.54 -2.92
N THR A 65 -5.03 23.72 -3.07
CA THR A 65 -4.54 24.97 -2.45
C THR A 65 -5.32 25.25 -1.17
N LEU A 66 -4.72 26.01 -0.25
CA LEU A 66 -5.41 26.40 1.00
C LEU A 66 -6.65 27.28 0.73
N ALA A 67 -6.64 28.04 -0.37
CA ALA A 67 -7.78 28.86 -0.77
C ALA A 67 -8.99 28.04 -1.23
N GLU A 68 -8.79 26.79 -1.63
CA GLU A 68 -9.87 25.85 -2.00
C GLU A 68 -10.43 25.08 -0.80
N LEU A 69 -9.80 25.22 0.38
CA LEU A 69 -10.09 24.46 1.60
C LEU A 69 -10.24 25.41 2.79
N GLN A 70 -11.08 26.43 2.66
CA GLN A 70 -11.18 27.51 3.65
C GLN A 70 -12.04 27.11 4.84
N ASN A 71 -13.14 26.41 4.56
CA ASN A 71 -14.15 26.06 5.54
C ASN A 71 -14.03 24.60 5.99
N PRO A 72 -14.48 24.28 7.21
CA PRO A 72 -14.66 22.89 7.61
C PRO A 72 -15.53 22.14 6.61
N TRP A 73 -15.11 20.93 6.26
CA TRP A 73 -15.73 20.07 5.26
C TRP A 73 -15.62 20.56 3.81
N ASP A 74 -14.82 21.58 3.53
CA ASP A 74 -14.39 21.83 2.15
C ASP A 74 -13.58 20.64 1.64
N TYR A 75 -13.75 20.33 0.37
CA TYR A 75 -13.07 19.22 -0.28
C TYR A 75 -12.66 19.56 -1.71
N LYS A 76 -11.64 18.86 -2.19
CA LYS A 76 -11.23 18.92 -3.59
C LYS A 76 -10.83 17.55 -4.09
N TYR A 77 -11.36 17.18 -5.26
CA TYR A 77 -10.88 16.01 -5.98
C TYR A 77 -9.62 16.35 -6.77
N PHE A 78 -8.72 15.38 -6.80
CA PHE A 78 -7.52 15.43 -7.61
C PHE A 78 -7.22 14.04 -8.15
N VAL A 79 -6.26 13.95 -9.06
CA VAL A 79 -5.76 12.68 -9.60
C VAL A 79 -4.26 12.68 -9.43
N PHE A 80 -3.70 11.59 -8.92
CA PHE A 80 -2.26 11.39 -8.87
C PHE A 80 -1.88 10.12 -9.63
N THR A 81 -0.70 10.10 -10.22
CA THR A 81 -0.21 8.93 -10.96
C THR A 81 0.59 8.03 -10.03
N GLN A 82 0.21 6.76 -9.99
CA GLN A 82 0.93 5.72 -9.29
C GLN A 82 1.43 4.68 -10.30
N ARG A 83 2.73 4.41 -10.27
CA ARG A 83 3.39 3.40 -11.10
C ARG A 83 3.53 2.12 -10.31
N TYR A 84 2.88 1.07 -10.79
CA TYR A 84 2.94 -0.26 -10.20
C TYR A 84 3.87 -1.15 -11.01
N PRO A 85 4.68 -2.00 -10.36
CA PRO A 85 5.42 -3.05 -11.05
C PRO A 85 4.40 -3.99 -11.72
N GLN A 86 4.59 -4.28 -13.01
CA GLN A 86 3.77 -5.27 -13.73
C GLN A 86 4.63 -6.42 -14.23
N TYR A 87 4.00 -7.59 -14.31
CA TYR A 87 4.61 -8.80 -14.86
C TYR A 87 4.53 -8.81 -16.39
N THR A 88 4.91 -7.69 -17.00
CA THR A 88 4.95 -7.48 -18.45
C THR A 88 6.36 -7.02 -18.85
N PRO A 89 6.76 -7.12 -20.13
CA PRO A 89 8.06 -6.63 -20.60
C PRO A 89 8.34 -5.16 -20.27
N ASP A 90 7.28 -4.33 -20.16
CA ASP A 90 7.38 -2.90 -19.82
C ASP A 90 7.76 -2.65 -18.35
N GLY A 91 7.62 -3.66 -17.49
CA GLY A 91 8.04 -3.66 -16.08
C GLY A 91 7.19 -2.79 -15.15
N PHE A 92 6.59 -1.70 -15.63
CA PHE A 92 5.75 -0.80 -14.85
C PHE A 92 4.54 -0.30 -15.63
N LYS A 93 3.38 -0.27 -14.99
CA LYS A 93 2.18 0.39 -15.51
C LYS A 93 1.84 1.59 -14.64
N ALA A 94 1.71 2.75 -15.28
CA ALA A 94 1.15 3.93 -14.65
C ALA A 94 -0.38 3.80 -14.59
N ALA A 95 -0.96 4.09 -13.44
CA ALA A 95 -2.39 4.23 -13.27
C ALA A 95 -2.71 5.57 -12.62
N ASN A 96 -3.77 6.20 -13.11
CA ASN A 96 -4.33 7.41 -12.54
C ASN A 96 -5.21 7.01 -11.36
N VAL A 97 -4.84 7.46 -10.17
CA VAL A 97 -5.54 7.16 -8.93
C VAL A 97 -6.34 8.40 -8.51
N PRO A 98 -7.67 8.30 -8.41
CA PRO A 98 -8.49 9.41 -7.93
C PRO A 98 -8.24 9.62 -6.43
N GLY A 99 -8.09 10.86 -6.03
CA GLY A 99 -7.89 11.27 -4.65
C GLY A 99 -8.91 12.32 -4.21
N VAL A 100 -9.04 12.50 -2.91
CA VAL A 100 -9.78 13.60 -2.29
C VAL A 100 -8.96 14.20 -1.17
N VAL A 101 -8.92 15.53 -1.12
CA VAL A 101 -8.45 16.29 0.03
C VAL A 101 -9.67 16.82 0.76
N VAL A 102 -9.67 16.77 2.09
CA VAL A 102 -10.76 17.26 2.93
C VAL A 102 -10.18 18.12 4.05
N ARG A 103 -10.84 19.24 4.35
CA ARG A 103 -10.62 20.07 5.54
C ARG A 103 -11.51 19.59 6.67
N LEU A 104 -10.94 19.17 7.79
CA LEU A 104 -11.66 18.81 9.00
C LEU A 104 -11.93 20.06 9.88
N PRO A 105 -12.98 20.02 10.72
CA PRO A 105 -13.26 21.09 11.69
C PRO A 105 -12.25 21.15 12.85
N TYR A 106 -11.47 20.08 13.06
CA TYR A 106 -10.47 19.99 14.11
C TYR A 106 -9.24 19.22 13.62
N LYS A 107 -8.10 19.42 14.27
CA LYS A 107 -6.88 18.68 13.99
C LYS A 107 -7.00 17.27 14.56
N ILE A 108 -6.59 16.29 13.76
CA ILE A 108 -6.44 14.90 14.20
C ILE A 108 -4.97 14.52 14.27
N ARG A 109 -4.64 13.61 15.17
CA ARG A 109 -3.33 12.97 15.21
C ARG A 109 -3.30 11.86 14.17
N LEU A 110 -2.40 11.97 13.21
CA LEU A 110 -2.34 11.06 12.09
C LEU A 110 -1.66 9.74 12.52
N PRO A 111 -2.24 8.57 12.19
CA PRO A 111 -1.73 7.27 12.63
C PRO A 111 -0.56 6.80 11.75
N PHE A 112 0.47 7.63 11.58
CA PHE A 112 1.61 7.38 10.70
C PHE A 112 2.66 6.41 11.26
N THR A 113 2.27 5.46 12.12
CA THR A 113 3.16 4.36 12.53
C THR A 113 3.63 3.57 11.31
N TRP A 114 2.80 3.48 10.26
CA TRP A 114 3.19 2.84 8.99
C TRP A 114 4.27 3.59 8.21
N ALA A 115 4.34 4.92 8.30
CA ALA A 115 5.39 5.69 7.64
C ALA A 115 6.76 5.26 8.20
N GLN A 116 6.86 5.14 9.53
CA GLN A 116 8.04 4.62 10.20
C GLN A 116 8.35 3.17 9.79
N MET A 117 7.33 2.32 9.64
CA MET A 117 7.51 0.93 9.18
C MET A 117 8.08 0.83 7.76
N ILE A 118 7.85 1.83 6.90
CA ILE A 118 8.44 1.90 5.55
C ILE A 118 9.71 2.76 5.48
N GLY A 119 10.31 3.07 6.64
CA GLY A 119 11.54 3.87 6.73
C GLY A 119 11.35 5.35 6.37
N LYS A 120 10.12 5.87 6.46
CA LYS A 120 9.82 7.29 6.24
C LYS A 120 9.47 7.98 7.55
N GLU A 121 10.02 9.16 7.76
CA GLU A 121 9.62 10.02 8.87
C GLU A 121 8.39 10.85 8.46
N PRO A 122 7.30 10.81 9.25
CA PRO A 122 6.15 11.66 9.00
C PRO A 122 6.53 13.12 9.20
N VAL A 123 6.38 13.93 8.16
CA VAL A 123 6.65 15.37 8.18
C VAL A 123 5.63 16.12 9.06
N VAL A 124 4.42 15.56 9.19
CA VAL A 124 3.31 16.14 9.96
C VAL A 124 2.73 15.06 10.86
N THR A 125 2.58 15.36 12.14
CA THR A 125 1.98 14.45 13.14
C THR A 125 0.51 14.76 13.43
N GLU A 126 0.12 16.02 13.25
CA GLU A 126 -1.25 16.50 13.43
C GLU A 126 -1.66 17.39 12.27
N SER A 127 -2.87 17.17 11.76
CA SER A 127 -3.42 17.95 10.65
C SER A 127 -4.94 17.98 10.74
N ASP A 128 -5.51 19.10 10.32
CA ASP A 128 -6.93 19.26 9.98
C ASP A 128 -7.14 19.20 8.46
N ILE A 129 -6.10 18.89 7.68
CA ILE A 129 -6.19 18.55 6.27
C ILE A 129 -5.77 17.11 6.09
N ILE A 130 -6.66 16.32 5.50
CA ILE A 130 -6.46 14.89 5.26
C ILE A 130 -6.61 14.59 3.79
N VAL A 131 -5.94 13.52 3.35
CA VAL A 131 -5.89 13.12 1.95
C VAL A 131 -6.09 11.62 1.84
N PHE A 132 -7.00 11.19 0.98
CA PHE A 132 -7.26 9.77 0.73
C PHE A 132 -7.24 9.43 -0.75
N SER A 133 -6.82 8.21 -1.06
CA SER A 133 -7.17 7.56 -2.32
C SER A 133 -8.65 7.22 -2.30
N ARG A 134 -9.39 7.63 -3.33
CA ARG A 134 -10.81 7.33 -3.52
C ARG A 134 -11.08 5.91 -3.99
N ILE A 135 -10.05 5.07 -4.10
CA ILE A 135 -10.22 3.65 -4.39
C ILE A 135 -10.71 2.94 -3.14
N CYS A 136 -11.93 2.41 -3.20
CA CYS A 136 -12.56 1.67 -2.12
C CYS A 136 -11.75 0.39 -1.82
N PRO A 137 -11.35 0.17 -0.54
CA PRO A 137 -10.58 -1.02 -0.16
C PRO A 137 -11.37 -2.33 -0.24
N HIS A 138 -12.69 -2.28 -0.46
CA HIS A 138 -13.50 -3.48 -0.63
C HIS A 138 -13.20 -4.16 -1.99
N LEU A 139 -13.57 -3.49 -3.09
CA LEU A 139 -13.46 -4.04 -4.46
C LEU A 139 -12.99 -3.02 -5.51
N GLY A 140 -12.41 -1.89 -5.07
CA GLY A 140 -11.73 -0.95 -5.96
C GLY A 140 -12.60 0.12 -6.64
N CYS A 141 -13.91 0.17 -6.34
CA CYS A 141 -14.77 1.25 -6.85
C CYS A 141 -14.32 2.63 -6.36
N ILE A 142 -14.60 3.66 -7.15
CA ILE A 142 -14.34 5.05 -6.76
C ILE A 142 -15.47 5.49 -5.81
N TYR A 143 -15.16 5.73 -4.54
CA TYR A 143 -16.13 6.30 -3.60
C TYR A 143 -16.18 7.82 -3.70
N ASN A 144 -17.27 8.43 -3.25
CA ASN A 144 -17.53 9.87 -3.36
C ASN A 144 -17.49 10.54 -2.00
N TYR A 145 -17.10 11.81 -1.98
CA TYR A 145 -17.36 12.71 -0.88
C TYR A 145 -18.83 13.14 -0.91
N VAL A 146 -19.50 13.02 0.24
CA VAL A 146 -20.92 13.35 0.42
C VAL A 146 -21.01 14.39 1.54
N PRO A 147 -21.21 15.68 1.21
CA PRO A 147 -21.19 16.77 2.19
C PRO A 147 -22.28 16.67 3.26
N ASN A 148 -23.41 16.02 2.93
CA ASN A 148 -24.58 15.91 3.78
C ASN A 148 -24.88 14.45 4.11
N TRP A 149 -24.77 14.07 5.39
CA TRP A 149 -25.03 12.69 5.83
C TRP A 149 -26.42 12.17 5.45
N ARG A 150 -27.42 13.04 5.29
CA ARG A 150 -28.78 12.64 4.89
C ARG A 150 -28.80 12.02 3.49
N GLU A 151 -27.91 12.45 2.60
CA GLU A 151 -27.74 11.86 1.28
C GLU A 151 -27.10 10.46 1.37
N VAL A 152 -26.26 10.22 2.38
CA VAL A 152 -25.75 8.87 2.67
C VAL A 152 -26.90 7.95 3.07
N THR A 153 -27.77 8.40 3.98
CA THR A 153 -28.94 7.63 4.39
C THR A 153 -29.88 7.34 3.22
N ALA A 154 -30.17 8.33 2.39
CA ALA A 154 -31.08 8.18 1.25
C ALA A 154 -30.48 7.33 0.10
N GLY A 155 -29.18 7.48 -0.18
CA GLY A 155 -28.53 6.92 -1.37
C GLY A 155 -27.69 5.66 -1.14
N TYR A 156 -27.33 5.36 0.11
CA TYR A 156 -26.35 4.30 0.43
C TYR A 156 -26.89 3.31 1.48
N GLY A 157 -28.06 2.73 1.20
CA GLY A 157 -28.57 1.58 1.95
C GLY A 157 -29.28 1.90 3.26
N GLY A 158 -29.73 3.14 3.47
CA GLY A 158 -30.50 3.49 4.68
C GLY A 158 -29.66 3.63 5.94
N TYR A 159 -28.32 3.67 5.84
CA TYR A 159 -27.46 3.87 7.00
C TYR A 159 -27.67 5.27 7.59
N THR A 160 -28.03 5.32 8.87
CA THR A 160 -28.12 6.56 9.65
C THR A 160 -26.91 6.62 10.57
N PRO A 161 -25.95 7.53 10.32
CA PRO A 161 -24.82 7.70 11.21
C PRO A 161 -25.26 8.10 12.63
N PRO A 162 -24.53 7.66 13.67
CA PRO A 162 -24.75 8.16 15.03
C PRO A 162 -24.57 9.68 15.06
N GLU A 163 -25.21 10.36 16.02
CA GLU A 163 -25.24 11.83 16.10
C GLU A 163 -23.84 12.47 16.02
N SER A 164 -22.85 11.88 16.68
CA SER A 164 -21.46 12.36 16.63
C SER A 164 -20.80 12.28 15.25
N ARG A 165 -21.37 11.53 14.30
CA ARG A 165 -20.89 11.33 12.93
C ARG A 165 -21.85 11.84 11.86
N GLN A 166 -22.80 12.69 12.24
CA GLN A 166 -23.74 13.34 11.33
C GLN A 166 -23.12 14.56 10.64
N HIS A 167 -22.05 14.32 9.90
CA HIS A 167 -21.32 15.32 9.13
C HIS A 167 -21.04 14.79 7.71
N ALA A 168 -20.13 15.42 6.98
CA ALA A 168 -19.75 14.93 5.66
C ALA A 168 -19.04 13.58 5.76
N LEU A 169 -19.31 12.69 4.79
CA LEU A 169 -18.84 11.31 4.79
C LEU A 169 -18.29 10.92 3.42
N LEU A 170 -17.59 9.79 3.36
CA LEU A 170 -17.17 9.15 2.12
C LEU A 170 -18.04 7.92 1.87
N ALA A 171 -18.67 7.81 0.69
CA ALA A 171 -19.62 6.75 0.41
C ALA A 171 -19.35 6.06 -0.94
N CYS A 172 -19.30 4.72 -0.92
CA CYS A 172 -19.02 3.89 -2.07
C CYS A 172 -20.33 3.35 -2.68
N PRO A 173 -20.64 3.66 -3.96
CA PRO A 173 -21.92 3.30 -4.55
C PRO A 173 -22.05 1.81 -4.87
N CYS A 174 -20.95 1.07 -4.95
CA CYS A 174 -20.99 -0.33 -5.41
C CYS A 174 -21.52 -1.29 -4.35
N HIS A 175 -21.04 -1.16 -3.10
CA HIS A 175 -21.36 -2.09 -2.01
C HIS A 175 -21.71 -1.34 -0.72
N LEU A 176 -22.10 -0.08 -0.87
CA LEU A 176 -22.65 0.76 0.21
C LEU A 176 -21.70 0.92 1.41
N SER A 177 -20.39 0.81 1.17
CA SER A 177 -19.38 1.08 2.19
C SER A 177 -19.32 2.57 2.50
N ILE A 178 -19.30 2.90 3.78
CA ILE A 178 -19.26 4.28 4.28
C ILE A 178 -18.02 4.43 5.15
N TYR A 179 -17.26 5.49 4.90
CA TYR A 179 -16.05 5.81 5.63
C TYR A 179 -16.19 7.19 6.26
N ASP A 180 -15.77 7.27 7.51
CA ASP A 180 -15.66 8.51 8.24
C ASP A 180 -14.28 9.13 7.95
N PRO A 181 -14.20 10.34 7.38
CA PRO A 181 -12.95 11.04 7.20
C PRO A 181 -12.31 11.54 8.52
N ALA A 182 -13.03 11.66 9.63
CA ALA A 182 -12.58 12.35 10.85
C ALA A 182 -12.24 11.43 12.05
#